data_AF-A0A433HRH2-F1
#
_entry.id   AF-A0A433HRH2-F1
#
_cell.length_a   1.000
_cell.length_b   1.000
_cell.length_c   1.000
_cell.angle_alpha   90.00
_cell.angle_beta   90.00
_cell.angle_gamma   90.00
#
_symmetry.space_group_name_H-M   'P 1'
#
loop_
_entity.id
_entity.type
_entity.pdbx_description
1 polymer ?
#
loop_
_entity_poly.entity_id
_entity_poly.type
_entity_poly.pdbx_seq_one_letter_code
_entity_poly.pdbx_strand_id
1 'polypeptide(L)'
;MEDLNGSFGVRVRSWLSFRGVNNCTDQLIVRLKDIADENRVGIQAHACFAKETLEASLGKHGIPEIERLHRLGVLDQNLLLIHLGWVMPLELQ
;
A
#
# COMPACT_ATOMS: atom_id res chain seq x y z
N MET A 1 -0.36 5.24 -18.45
CA MET A 1 -1.19 4.09 -18.03
C MET A 1 -2.14 3.67 -19.16
N GLU A 2 -2.72 4.66 -19.85
CA GLU A 2 -3.67 4.50 -20.96
C GLU A 2 -3.18 3.57 -22.09
N ASP A 3 -1.89 3.58 -22.43
CA ASP A 3 -1.39 2.76 -23.56
C ASP A 3 -1.20 1.27 -23.23
N LEU A 4 -0.98 0.93 -21.95
CA LEU A 4 -0.60 -0.43 -21.54
C LEU A 4 -1.71 -1.17 -20.80
N ASN A 5 -2.48 -0.48 -19.95
CA ASN A 5 -3.52 -1.12 -19.15
C ASN A 5 -4.71 -1.51 -20.03
N GLY A 6 -4.95 -2.83 -20.19
CA GLY A 6 -5.98 -3.36 -21.09
C GLY A 6 -5.49 -3.63 -22.52
N SER A 7 -4.21 -3.36 -22.82
CA SER A 7 -3.62 -3.60 -24.13
C SER A 7 -3.43 -5.10 -24.44
N PHE A 8 -3.14 -5.40 -25.71
CA PHE A 8 -2.94 -6.77 -26.23
C PHE A 8 -4.11 -7.71 -25.94
N GLY A 9 -5.34 -7.23 -26.13
CA GLY A 9 -6.54 -8.01 -25.83
C GLY A 9 -6.64 -8.36 -24.34
N VAL A 10 -6.56 -7.34 -23.48
CA VAL A 10 -6.67 -7.40 -22.00
C VAL A 10 -5.65 -8.27 -21.27
N ARG A 11 -4.60 -8.74 -21.96
CA ARG A 11 -3.54 -9.58 -21.36
C ARG A 11 -2.56 -8.79 -20.50
N VAL A 12 -2.41 -7.50 -20.77
CA VAL A 12 -1.55 -6.61 -19.97
C VAL A 12 -2.42 -5.74 -19.09
N ARG A 13 -2.11 -5.70 -17.78
CA ARG A 13 -2.71 -4.78 -16.81
C ARG A 13 -1.61 -4.06 -16.07
N SER A 14 -1.92 -2.86 -15.61
CA SER A 14 -0.99 -2.03 -14.83
C SER A 14 -1.60 -1.69 -13.49
N TRP A 15 -0.84 -1.91 -12.43
CA TRP A 15 -1.17 -1.50 -11.07
C TRP A 15 -0.13 -0.51 -10.59
N LEU A 16 -0.54 0.38 -9.68
CA LEU A 16 0.38 1.31 -9.08
C LEU A 16 1.17 0.62 -7.96
N SER A 17 2.34 1.15 -7.64
CA SER A 17 3.12 0.65 -6.52
C SER A 17 3.84 1.76 -5.80
N PHE A 18 3.83 1.68 -4.47
CA PHE A 18 4.78 2.35 -3.62
C PHE A 18 5.64 1.30 -2.92
N ARG A 19 6.95 1.55 -2.79
CA ARG A 19 7.92 0.50 -2.49
C ARG A 19 7.65 -0.15 -1.13
N GLY A 20 7.58 0.63 -0.06
CA GLY A 20 7.16 0.13 1.26
C GLY A 20 6.61 1.25 2.13
N VAL A 21 5.77 0.91 3.11
CA VAL A 21 5.13 1.90 3.98
C VAL A 21 6.16 2.77 4.71
N ASN A 22 7.29 2.18 5.10
CA ASN A 22 8.40 2.86 5.78
C ASN A 22 9.13 3.94 4.95
N ASN A 23 9.06 3.89 3.61
CA ASN A 23 9.77 4.84 2.74
C ASN A 23 8.87 5.79 1.94
N CYS A 24 7.59 5.83 2.30
CA CYS A 24 6.58 6.65 1.62
C CYS A 24 5.94 7.62 2.61
N THR A 25 5.80 8.88 2.19
CA THR A 25 5.06 9.88 2.96
C THR A 25 3.56 9.59 2.92
N ASP A 26 2.81 10.09 3.89
CA ASP A 26 1.35 9.98 3.90
C ASP A 26 0.75 10.57 2.62
N GLN A 27 1.25 11.72 2.18
CA GLN A 27 0.82 12.38 0.95
C GLN A 27 1.05 11.50 -0.29
N LEU A 28 2.19 10.82 -0.39
CA LEU A 28 2.46 9.92 -1.51
C LEU A 28 1.46 8.75 -1.53
N ILE A 29 1.24 8.13 -0.37
CA ILE A 29 0.32 7.00 -0.21
C ILE A 29 -1.11 7.39 -0.60
N VAL A 30 -1.62 8.51 -0.05
CA VAL A 30 -2.97 9.01 -0.33
C VAL A 30 -3.12 9.39 -1.80
N ARG A 31 -2.15 10.11 -2.39
CA ARG A 31 -2.23 10.48 -3.81
C ARG A 31 -2.17 9.29 -4.76
N LEU A 32 -1.44 8.24 -4.41
CA LEU A 32 -1.45 6.99 -5.16
C LEU A 32 -2.81 6.28 -5.07
N LYS A 33 -3.48 6.33 -3.91
CA LYS A 33 -4.86 5.84 -3.74
C LYS A 33 -5.84 6.60 -4.62
N ASP A 34 -5.79 7.94 -4.62
CA ASP A 34 -6.62 8.78 -5.50
C ASP A 34 -6.46 8.35 -6.97
N ILE A 35 -5.22 8.26 -7.46
CA ILE A 35 -4.93 7.89 -8.87
C ILE A 35 -5.41 6.46 -9.16
N ALA A 36 -5.22 5.51 -8.24
CA ALA A 36 -5.67 4.14 -8.45
C ALA A 36 -7.19 4.05 -8.58
N ASP A 37 -7.92 4.79 -7.75
CA ASP A 37 -9.37 4.80 -7.73
C ASP A 37 -9.95 5.49 -8.98
N GLU A 38 -9.38 6.63 -9.38
CA GLU A 38 -9.71 7.33 -10.62
C GLU A 38 -9.55 6.42 -11.86
N ASN A 39 -8.47 5.62 -11.87
CA ASN A 39 -8.16 4.72 -12.98
C ASN A 39 -8.77 3.32 -12.84
N ARG A 40 -9.46 3.02 -11.73
CA ARG A 40 -10.01 1.70 -11.39
C ARG A 40 -8.98 0.56 -11.48
N VAL A 41 -7.79 0.80 -10.93
CA VAL A 41 -6.68 -0.15 -10.87
C VAL A 41 -6.32 -0.46 -9.42
N GLY A 42 -5.48 -1.48 -9.22
CA GLY A 42 -4.98 -1.83 -7.90
C GLY A 42 -3.68 -1.12 -7.54
N ILE A 43 -3.34 -1.20 -6.26
CA ILE A 43 -2.08 -0.76 -5.67
C ILE A 43 -1.40 -1.98 -5.06
N GLN A 44 -0.07 -2.06 -5.18
CA GLN A 44 0.73 -3.02 -4.43
C GLN A 44 1.85 -2.34 -3.65
N ALA A 45 2.09 -2.81 -2.43
CA ALA A 45 3.17 -2.33 -1.58
C ALA A 45 3.68 -3.37 -0.61
N HIS A 46 4.92 -3.19 -0.14
CA HIS A 46 5.48 -3.98 0.95
C HIS A 46 5.08 -3.36 2.29
N ALA A 47 4.60 -4.18 3.22
CA ALA A 47 4.26 -3.75 4.58
C ALA A 47 4.67 -4.84 5.58
N CYS A 48 5.14 -4.43 6.75
CA CYS A 48 5.52 -5.33 7.85
C CYS A 48 6.44 -6.47 7.40
N PHE A 49 7.37 -6.18 6.47
CA PHE A 49 8.17 -7.22 5.82
C PHE A 49 9.40 -7.62 6.64
N ALA A 50 9.81 -6.77 7.58
CA ALA A 50 10.90 -7.01 8.52
C ALA A 50 10.58 -6.35 9.86
N LYS A 51 11.18 -6.81 10.96
CA LYS A 51 10.96 -6.26 12.30
C LYS A 51 11.28 -4.76 12.34
N GLU A 52 12.31 -4.37 11.60
CA GLU A 52 12.82 -3.02 11.47
C GLU A 52 11.81 -2.06 10.83
N THR A 53 10.89 -2.54 9.98
CA THR A 53 9.87 -1.65 9.38
C THR A 53 8.75 -1.34 10.36
N LEU A 54 8.34 -2.33 11.16
CA LEU A 54 7.45 -2.12 12.29
C LEU A 54 8.06 -1.15 13.30
N GLU A 55 9.31 -1.39 13.72
CA GLU A 55 10.03 -0.53 14.65
C GLU A 55 10.21 0.89 14.10
N ALA A 56 10.51 1.05 12.80
CA ALA A 56 10.60 2.35 12.16
C ALA A 56 9.25 3.09 12.14
N SER A 57 8.14 2.38 11.89
CA SER A 57 6.80 2.98 11.93
C SER A 57 6.44 3.43 13.34
N LEU A 58 6.67 2.58 14.34
CA LEU A 58 6.45 2.92 15.75
C LEU A 58 7.31 4.11 16.18
N GLY A 59 8.59 4.14 15.79
CA GLY A 59 9.49 5.24 16.14
C GLY A 59 9.13 6.58 15.49
N LYS A 60 8.70 6.56 14.21
CA LYS A 60 8.42 7.79 13.45
C LYS A 60 6.98 8.28 13.60
N HIS A 61 6.02 7.36 13.70
CA HIS A 61 4.59 7.66 13.63
C HIS A 61 3.84 7.30 14.92
N GLY A 62 4.49 6.60 15.87
CA GLY A 62 3.86 6.16 17.12
C GLY A 62 2.85 5.02 16.96
N ILE A 63 2.68 4.49 15.75
CA ILE A 63 1.70 3.46 15.40
C ILE A 63 2.30 2.46 14.40
N PRO A 64 1.82 1.20 14.38
CA PRO A 64 2.26 0.20 13.43
C PRO A 64 1.79 0.49 12.00
N GLU A 65 2.37 -0.20 11.02
CA GLU A 65 2.23 0.15 9.59
C GLU A 65 0.79 0.00 9.08
N ILE A 66 0.06 -1.04 9.49
CA ILE A 66 -1.32 -1.28 9.03
C ILE A 66 -2.28 -0.31 9.70
N GLU A 67 -2.10 -0.02 10.99
CA GLU A 67 -2.88 1.03 11.66
C GLU A 67 -2.65 2.41 11.00
N ARG A 68 -1.42 2.72 10.61
CA ARG A 68 -1.14 3.94 9.84
C ARG A 68 -1.91 3.98 8.52
N LEU A 69 -1.87 2.89 7.73
CA LEU A 69 -2.64 2.80 6.48
C LEU A 69 -4.16 2.88 6.72
N HIS A 70 -4.65 2.28 7.80
CA HIS A 70 -6.05 2.36 8.20
C HIS A 70 -6.48 3.80 8.50
N ARG A 71 -5.69 4.54 9.28
CA ARG A 71 -5.94 5.96 9.60
C ARG A 71 -5.88 6.87 8.37
N LEU A 72 -5.07 6.53 7.38
CA LEU A 72 -5.04 7.22 6.10
C LEU A 72 -6.25 6.91 5.20
N GLY A 73 -7.09 5.94 5.56
CA GLY A 73 -8.27 5.55 4.79
C GLY A 73 -7.94 4.83 3.49
N VAL A 74 -6.75 4.24 3.36
CA VAL A 74 -6.30 3.61 2.09
C VAL A 74 -6.43 2.09 2.07
N LEU A 75 -6.78 1.46 3.20
CA LEU A 75 -7.06 0.02 3.25
C LEU A 75 -8.41 -0.26 2.58
N ASP A 76 -8.37 -0.89 1.41
CA ASP A 76 -9.54 -1.15 0.57
C ASP A 76 -9.30 -2.39 -0.32
N GLN A 77 -10.34 -2.86 -1.02
CA GLN A 77 -10.33 -4.07 -1.85
C GLN A 77 -9.31 -4.04 -3.00
N ASN A 78 -8.83 -2.86 -3.40
CA ASN A 78 -7.85 -2.68 -4.48
C ASN A 78 -6.41 -2.52 -3.98
N LEU A 79 -6.13 -2.72 -2.68
CA LEU A 79 -4.79 -2.67 -2.11
C LEU A 79 -4.26 -4.08 -1.80
N LEU A 80 -3.13 -4.45 -2.39
CA LEU A 80 -2.37 -5.66 -2.09
C LEU A 80 -1.15 -5.32 -1.23
N LEU A 81 -1.14 -5.81 0.01
CA LEU A 81 0.02 -5.71 0.90
C LEU A 81 0.84 -7.01 0.89
N ILE A 82 2.14 -6.88 0.66
CA ILE A 82 3.07 -7.99 0.49
C ILE A 82 3.88 -8.20 1.78
N HIS A 83 4.11 -9.47 2.11
CA HIS A 83 4.78 -10.03 3.29
C HIS A 83 3.92 -10.15 4.53
N LEU A 84 3.55 -9.04 5.17
CA LEU A 84 2.78 -9.05 6.41
C LEU A 84 3.39 -9.95 7.52
N GLY A 85 4.71 -10.10 7.53
CA GLY A 85 5.42 -11.02 8.44
C GLY A 85 5.54 -10.51 9.89
N TRP A 86 5.48 -9.19 10.07
CA TRP A 86 5.60 -8.51 11.36
C TRP A 86 4.38 -7.63 11.68
N VAL A 87 3.19 -8.10 11.31
CA VAL A 87 1.92 -7.43 11.61
C VAL A 87 1.55 -7.65 13.08
N MET A 88 1.05 -6.63 13.77
CA MET A 88 0.60 -6.76 15.14
C MET A 88 -0.73 -7.51 15.20
N PRO A 89 -1.00 -8.36 16.22
CA PRO A 89 -2.25 -9.12 16.30
C PRO A 89 -3.53 -8.28 16.23
N LEU A 90 -3.49 -7.03 16.72
CA LEU A 90 -4.62 -6.09 16.68
C LEU A 90 -4.93 -5.60 15.25
N GLU A 91 -3.95 -5.63 14.34
CA GLU A 91 -4.09 -5.17 12.95
C GLU A 91 -4.73 -6.21 12.01
N LEU A 92 -5.07 -7.40 12.52
CA LEU A 92 -5.66 -8.51 11.76
C LEU A 92 -7.17 -8.69 11.99
N GLN A 93 -7.83 -7.69 12.60
CA GLN A 93 -9.25 -7.75 12.98
C GLN A 93 -10.19 -7.34 11.85
#